data_AF-A0A523IWG6-F1
#
_entry.id   AF-A0A523IWG6-F1
#
_cell.length_a   1.000
_cell.length_b   1.000
_cell.length_c   1.000
_cell.angle_alpha   90.00
_cell.angle_beta   90.00
_cell.angle_gamma   90.00
#
_symmetry.space_group_name_H-M   'P 1'
#
loop_
_entity.id
_entity.type
_entity.pdbx_description
1 polymer ?
#
loop_
_entity_poly.entity_id
_entity_poly.type
_entity_poly.pdbx_seq_one_letter_code
_entity_poly.pdbx_strand_id
1 'polypeptide(L)' 'MLKETSNSFPQEVLEFVMNNKNEMPRTALRYAIEKLPPKQKRAAMQKP' A
#
# COMPACT_ATOMS: atom_id res chain seq x y z
N MET A 1 1.44 6.03 -9.83
CA MET A 1 0.01 5.74 -9.96
C MET A 1 -0.63 5.51 -8.58
N LEU A 2 -0.47 4.36 -7.92
CA LEU A 2 -1.10 4.08 -6.60
C LEU A 2 -0.76 5.10 -5.50
N LYS A 3 0.50 5.54 -5.43
CA LYS A 3 0.94 6.58 -4.48
C LYS A 3 0.07 7.84 -4.57
N GLU A 4 -0.20 8.32 -5.78
CA GLU A 4 -0.99 9.56 -5.95
C GLU A 4 -2.49 9.30 -5.83
N THR A 5 -2.96 8.13 -6.27
CA THR A 5 -4.36 7.70 -6.06
C THR A 5 -4.70 7.67 -4.57
N SER A 6 -3.75 7.32 -3.70
CA SER A 6 -3.97 7.25 -2.25
C SER A 6 -4.27 8.61 -1.59
N ASN A 7 -4.03 9.75 -2.26
CA ASN A 7 -4.47 11.05 -1.74
C ASN A 7 -6.01 11.18 -1.74
N SER A 8 -6.66 10.64 -2.77
CA SER A 8 -8.11 10.77 -2.98
C SER A 8 -8.88 9.52 -2.56
N PHE A 9 -8.24 8.35 -2.68
CA PHE A 9 -8.84 7.02 -2.46
C PHE A 9 -7.93 6.14 -1.58
N PRO A 10 -7.66 6.54 -0.33
CA PRO A 10 -6.71 5.84 0.53
C PRO A 10 -7.19 4.43 0.92
N GLN A 11 -8.50 4.22 1.06
CA GLN A 11 -9.06 2.93 1.50
C GLN A 11 -9.00 1.89 0.38
N GLU A 12 -9.37 2.30 -0.83
CA GLU A 12 -9.35 1.47 -2.04
C GLU A 12 -7.92 1.09 -2.42
N VAL A 13 -6.97 2.03 -2.30
CA VAL A 13 -5.55 1.72 -2.51
C VAL A 13 -5.03 0.75 -1.45
N LEU A 14 -5.42 0.92 -0.17
CA LEU A 14 -5.02 0.00 0.88
C LEU A 14 -5.58 -1.40 0.62
N GLU A 15 -6.86 -1.54 0.29
CA GLU A 15 -7.50 -2.83 -0.01
C GLU A 15 -6.83 -3.52 -1.19
N PHE A 16 -6.62 -2.79 -2.30
CA PHE A 16 -5.89 -3.29 -3.46
C PHE A 16 -4.50 -3.79 -3.06
N VAL A 17 -3.75 -2.98 -2.31
CA VAL A 17 -2.41 -3.36 -1.84
C VAL A 17 -2.46 -4.62 -0.99
N MET A 18 -3.38 -4.71 -0.02
CA MET A 18 -3.46 -5.86 0.88
C MET A 18 -3.79 -7.16 0.13
N ASN A 19 -4.63 -7.09 -0.89
CA ASN A 19 -4.99 -8.24 -1.72
C ASN A 19 -3.84 -8.72 -2.63
N ASN A 20 -2.93 -7.81 -3.01
CA ASN A 20 -1.85 -8.11 -3.97
C ASN A 20 -0.45 -8.13 -3.34
N LYS A 21 -0.30 -7.83 -2.04
CA LYS A 21 1.00 -7.56 -1.39
C LYS A 21 2.03 -8.68 -1.52
N ASN A 22 1.61 -9.92 -1.72
CA ASN A 22 2.49 -11.09 -1.85
C ASN A 22 3.15 -11.17 -3.24
N GLU A 23 2.52 -10.62 -4.26
CA GLU A 23 3.01 -10.61 -5.64
C GLU A 23 3.70 -9.30 -5.99
N MET A 24 3.41 -8.23 -5.23
CA MET A 24 4.01 -6.92 -5.44
C MET A 24 5.52 -6.93 -5.11
N PRO A 25 6.38 -6.41 -6.00
CA PRO A 25 7.76 -6.12 -5.64
C PRO A 25 7.82 -5.21 -4.41
N ARG A 26 8.71 -5.52 -3.45
CA ARG A 26 8.78 -4.81 -2.17
C ARG A 26 8.93 -3.29 -2.31
N THR A 27 9.67 -2.84 -3.33
CA THR A 27 9.83 -1.42 -3.64
C THR A 27 8.54 -0.79 -4.14
N ALA A 28 7.80 -1.48 -5.02
CA ALA A 28 6.51 -1.01 -5.52
C ALA A 28 5.46 -0.95 -4.41
N LEU A 29 5.40 -1.98 -3.56
CA LEU A 29 4.55 -2.03 -2.37
C LEU A 29 4.81 -0.82 -1.44
N ARG A 30 6.09 -0.54 -1.15
CA ARG A 30 6.50 0.60 -0.32
C ARG A 30 6.05 1.94 -0.90
N TYR A 31 6.20 2.14 -2.21
CA TYR A 31 5.77 3.39 -2.86
C TYR A 31 4.24 3.53 -2.91
N ALA A 32 3.51 2.44 -3.12
CA ALA A 32 2.04 2.45 -3.20
C ALA A 32 1.38 2.97 -1.91
N ILE A 33 1.99 2.67 -0.75
CA ILE A 33 1.47 3.03 0.58
C ILE A 33 2.14 4.27 1.19
N GLU A 34 2.96 5.00 0.43
CA GLU A 34 3.83 6.06 0.99
C GLU A 34 3.04 7.17 1.71
N LYS A 35 1.84 7.49 1.24
CA LYS A 35 1.00 8.56 1.81
C LYS A 35 -0.06 8.08 2.81
N LEU A 36 -0.15 6.77 3.05
CA LEU A 36 -1.11 6.21 4.02
C LEU A 36 -0.68 6.49 5.49
N PRO A 37 -1.58 6.36 6.48
CA PRO A 37 -1.21 6.37 7.89
C PRO A 37 -0.13 5.33 8.29
N PRO A 38 0.75 5.62 9.26
CA PRO A 38 1.86 4.73 9.65
C PRO A 38 1.43 3.31 10.05
N LYS A 39 0.27 3.17 10.71
CA LYS A 39 -0.28 1.86 11.11
C LYS A 39 -0.58 0.99 9.88
N GLN A 40 -1.18 1.57 8.85
CA GLN A 40 -1.51 0.88 7.60
C GLN A 40 -0.24 0.52 6.82
N LYS A 41 0.75 1.41 6.76
CA LYS A 41 2.05 1.09 6.13
C LYS A 41 2.71 -0.13 6.75
N ARG A 42 2.72 -0.19 8.09
CA ARG A 42 3.30 -1.33 8.83
C ARG A 42 2.57 -2.63 8.54
N ALA A 43 1.24 -2.61 8.54
CA ALA A 43 0.43 -3.78 8.22
C ALA A 43 0.67 -4.30 6.79
N ALA A 44 0.75 -3.40 5.80
CA ALA A 44 1.02 -3.79 4.42
C ALA A 44 2.44 -4.32 4.20
N MET A 45 3.43 -3.82 4.94
CA MET A 45 4.85 -4.19 4.79
C MET A 45 5.30 -5.39 5.62
N GLN A 46 4.43 -5.92 6.50
CA GLN A 46 4.68 -7.16 7.21
C GLN A 46 4.87 -8.28 6.20
N LYS A 47 5.99 -9.00 6.33
CA LYS A 47 6.20 -10.22 5.57
C LYS A 47 5.12 -11.23 5.99
N PRO A 48 4.58 -12.04 5.06
CA PRO A 48 3.86 -13.23 5.45
C PRO A 48 4.73 -14.13 6.33
#